data_AF-A0AAV5VEA8-F1
#
_entry.id   AF-A0AAV5VEA8-F1
#
_cell.length_a   1.000
_cell.length_b   1.000
_cell.length_c   1.000
_cell.angle_alpha   90.00
_cell.angle_beta   90.00
_cell.angle_gamma   90.00
#
_symmetry.space_group_name_H-M   'P 1'
#
loop_
_entity.id
_entity.type
_entity.pdbx_description
1 polymer ?
#
loop_
_entity_poly.entity_id
_entity_poly.type
_entity_poly.pdbx_seq_one_letter_code
_entity_poly.pdbx_strand_id
1 'polypeptide(L)'
;RSCEQAMCVASKECGEQPPNSSEPLVIINTNFDARCRNVVYIRRQTSYSISFEIMWENTDMSISMQPKTASGKMTGQAMFVCSSTSADTGTRGLATTTSEDFAIYQRPEPANLDINGRPYTYCRFDLKMRTKIGSYFKDNDVSSLCVLIKK
;
A
#
# COMPACT_ATOMS: atom_id res chain seq x y z
N ARG A 1 -14.87 -15.50 8.49
CA ARG A 1 -14.51 -15.43 7.04
C ARG A 1 -13.73 -14.15 6.87
N SER A 2 -12.42 -14.25 6.63
CA SER A 2 -11.47 -13.13 6.51
C SER A 2 -11.54 -12.55 5.09
N CYS A 3 -11.39 -11.23 4.96
CA CYS A 3 -11.07 -10.60 3.68
C CYS A 3 -9.56 -10.61 3.55
N GLU A 4 -9.02 -11.67 2.95
CA GLU A 4 -7.62 -11.72 2.54
C GLU A 4 -7.56 -11.53 1.03
N GLN A 5 -7.04 -10.39 0.60
CA GLN A 5 -6.83 -10.08 -0.82
C GLN A 5 -5.38 -9.65 -1.03
N ALA A 6 -4.74 -10.28 -2.02
CA ALA A 6 -3.40 -9.96 -2.49
C ALA A 6 -3.47 -9.41 -3.91
N MET A 7 -2.92 -8.23 -4.14
CA MET A 7 -2.87 -7.63 -5.47
C MET A 7 -1.50 -7.07 -5.75
N CYS A 8 -0.92 -7.45 -6.89
CA CYS A 8 0.48 -7.23 -7.20
C CYS A 8 0.66 -6.31 -8.40
N VAL A 9 1.57 -5.34 -8.29
CA VAL A 9 2.05 -4.47 -9.38
C VAL A 9 3.35 -5.04 -9.91
N ALA A 10 3.42 -5.32 -11.21
CA ALA A 10 4.58 -5.95 -11.81
C ALA A 10 5.78 -4.99 -11.88
N SER A 11 6.99 -5.55 -11.81
CA SER A 11 8.25 -4.80 -11.91
C SER A 11 8.35 -3.95 -13.17
N LYS A 12 7.83 -4.46 -14.30
CA LYS A 12 7.80 -3.77 -15.60
C LYS A 12 6.96 -2.48 -15.55
N GLU A 13 5.81 -2.54 -14.88
CA GLU A 13 4.92 -1.39 -14.67
C GLU A 13 5.59 -0.33 -13.78
N CYS A 14 6.41 -0.76 -12.82
CA CYS A 14 7.19 0.13 -11.96
C CYS A 14 8.49 0.65 -12.61
N GLY A 15 9.09 -0.08 -13.56
CA GLY A 15 10.44 0.16 -14.08
C GLY A 15 10.51 1.19 -15.21
N GLU A 16 9.62 1.10 -16.20
CA GLU A 16 9.72 1.87 -17.46
C GLU A 16 8.80 3.09 -17.54
N GLN A 17 7.94 3.33 -16.55
CA GLN A 17 7.12 4.55 -16.55
C GLN A 17 7.99 5.82 -16.54
N PRO A 18 7.68 6.81 -17.38
CA PRO A 18 8.41 8.08 -17.39
C PRO A 18 8.32 8.73 -16.01
N PRO A 19 9.41 9.35 -15.52
CA PRO A 19 9.37 10.15 -14.31
C PRO A 19 8.29 11.24 -14.52
N ASN A 20 7.33 11.32 -13.60
CA ASN A 20 6.15 12.21 -13.62
C ASN A 20 4.89 11.70 -14.35
N SER A 21 4.74 10.40 -14.62
CA SER A 21 3.40 9.89 -14.96
C SER A 21 2.42 10.15 -13.81
N SER A 22 1.39 10.95 -14.05
CA SER A 22 0.31 11.20 -13.09
C SER A 22 -0.69 10.04 -13.02
N GLU A 23 -0.59 9.08 -13.95
CA GLU A 23 -1.47 7.93 -13.98
C GLU A 23 -1.13 6.96 -12.83
N PRO A 24 -2.14 6.49 -12.08
CA PRO A 24 -1.92 5.49 -11.05
C PRO A 24 -1.44 4.18 -11.69
N LEU A 25 -0.43 3.56 -11.07
CA LEU A 25 0.06 2.22 -11.42
C LEU A 25 -1.03 1.17 -11.24
N VAL A 26 -1.80 1.29 -10.16
CA VAL A 26 -2.95 0.43 -9.87
C VAL A 26 -4.02 1.24 -9.16
N ILE A 27 -5.27 1.04 -9.59
CA ILE A 27 -6.47 1.41 -8.84
C ILE A 27 -7.16 0.11 -8.44
N ILE A 28 -7.20 -0.15 -7.15
CA ILE A 28 -7.97 -1.25 -6.59
C ILE A 28 -9.31 -0.67 -6.17
N ASN A 29 -10.42 -1.22 -6.65
CA ASN A 29 -11.74 -0.91 -6.13
C ASN A 29 -12.46 -2.21 -5.80
N THR A 30 -12.53 -2.54 -4.51
CA THR A 30 -13.15 -3.78 -4.03
C THR A 30 -14.63 -3.61 -3.68
N ASN A 31 -15.30 -2.60 -4.26
CA ASN A 31 -16.75 -2.34 -4.10
C ASN A 31 -17.67 -3.55 -4.42
N PHE A 32 -17.10 -4.66 -4.90
CA PHE A 32 -17.77 -5.93 -5.13
C PHE A 32 -18.18 -6.67 -3.84
N ASP A 33 -17.51 -6.43 -2.70
CA ASP A 33 -17.92 -6.98 -1.39
C ASP A 33 -18.32 -5.84 -0.44
N ALA A 34 -19.56 -5.89 0.05
CA ALA A 34 -20.10 -4.90 0.97
C ALA A 34 -19.33 -4.80 2.30
N ARG A 35 -18.47 -5.76 2.64
CA ARG A 35 -17.73 -5.81 3.91
C ARG A 35 -16.31 -5.28 3.85
N CYS A 36 -15.78 -5.05 2.64
CA CYS A 36 -14.37 -4.76 2.39
C CYS A 36 -14.25 -3.77 1.22
N ARG A 37 -14.86 -2.59 1.38
CA ARG A 37 -14.72 -1.49 0.42
C ARG A 37 -13.41 -0.78 0.63
N ASN A 38 -12.46 -1.06 -0.24
CA ASN A 38 -11.13 -0.49 -0.23
C ASN A 38 -10.87 0.14 -1.59
N VAL A 39 -10.26 1.31 -1.55
CA VAL A 39 -9.67 1.94 -2.71
C VAL A 39 -8.19 2.11 -2.46
N VAL A 40 -7.36 1.50 -3.29
CA VAL A 40 -5.90 1.60 -3.20
C VAL A 40 -5.37 2.21 -4.48
N TYR A 41 -4.67 3.32 -4.34
CA TYR A 41 -3.93 3.99 -5.40
C TYR A 41 -2.45 3.85 -5.14
N ILE A 42 -1.73 3.33 -6.12
CA ILE A 42 -0.26 3.27 -6.11
C ILE A 42 0.21 4.14 -7.25
N ARG A 43 1.15 5.06 -7.02
CA ARG A 43 1.71 5.92 -8.04
C ARG A 43 3.22 6.02 -7.89
N ARG A 44 3.97 5.76 -8.96
CA ARG A 44 5.39 6.11 -9.00
C ARG A 44 5.53 7.62 -9.07
N GLN A 45 6.25 8.20 -8.11
CA GLN A 45 6.54 9.65 -8.12
C GLN A 45 7.87 9.90 -8.83
N THR A 46 8.90 9.11 -8.51
CA THR A 46 10.23 9.19 -9.11
C THR A 46 10.84 7.80 -9.28
N SER A 47 12.06 7.69 -9.79
CA SER A 47 12.81 6.42 -9.78
C SER A 47 13.18 5.91 -8.39
N TYR A 48 12.96 6.70 -7.33
CA TYR A 48 13.31 6.39 -5.94
C TYR A 48 12.10 6.50 -5.00
N SER A 49 10.90 6.72 -5.52
CA SER A 49 9.74 6.93 -4.65
C SER A 49 8.42 6.49 -5.25
N ILE A 50 7.58 5.90 -4.40
CA ILE A 50 6.22 5.45 -4.71
C ILE A 50 5.28 6.06 -3.67
N SER A 51 4.20 6.69 -4.14
CA SER A 51 3.11 7.20 -3.32
C SER A 51 2.02 6.16 -3.23
N PHE A 52 1.45 6.02 -2.05
CA PHE A 52 0.31 5.19 -1.76
C PHE A 52 -0.81 6.05 -1.19
N GLU A 53 -2.01 5.89 -1.72
CA GLU A 53 -3.22 6.46 -1.16
C GLU A 53 -4.24 5.35 -0.98
N ILE A 54 -4.74 5.19 0.23
CA ILE A 54 -5.56 4.07 0.62
C ILE A 54 -6.78 4.63 1.33
N MET A 55 -7.97 4.23 0.92
CA MET A 55 -9.22 4.59 1.56
C MET A 55 -10.01 3.31 1.83
N TRP A 56 -10.45 3.09 3.06
CA TRP A 56 -11.19 1.89 3.42
C TRP A 56 -12.25 2.16 4.46
N GLU A 57 -13.33 1.38 4.49
CA GLU A 57 -14.38 1.51 5.50
C GLU A 57 -13.81 1.18 6.90
N ASN A 58 -14.08 2.04 7.90
CA ASN A 58 -13.51 1.99 9.25
C ASN A 58 -13.94 0.72 10.03
N THR A 59 -13.33 -0.39 9.67
CA THR A 59 -13.47 -1.72 10.26
C THR A 59 -12.08 -2.22 10.61
N ASP A 60 -11.90 -3.07 11.62
CA ASP A 60 -10.58 -3.60 12.01
C ASP A 60 -9.91 -4.31 10.82
N MET A 61 -9.00 -3.62 10.15
CA MET A 61 -8.32 -4.11 8.96
C MET A 61 -6.86 -3.65 8.99
N SER A 62 -5.99 -4.53 8.52
CA SER A 62 -4.57 -4.26 8.30
C SER A 62 -4.28 -4.37 6.81
N ILE A 63 -3.60 -3.36 6.27
CA ILE A 63 -3.15 -3.32 4.89
C ILE A 63 -1.64 -3.27 4.92
N SER A 64 -0.98 -4.22 4.27
CA SER A 64 0.48 -4.22 4.16
C SER A 64 0.92 -4.30 2.72
N MET A 65 2.10 -3.78 2.42
CA MET A 65 2.74 -4.02 1.13
C MET A 65 3.95 -4.93 1.32
N GLN A 66 4.01 -6.00 0.55
CA GLN A 66 5.07 -6.99 0.60
C GLN A 66 5.63 -7.25 -0.81
N PRO A 67 6.95 -7.38 -0.98
CA PRO A 67 7.54 -7.86 -2.21
C PRO A 67 7.15 -9.32 -2.47
N LYS A 68 6.93 -9.65 -3.74
CA LYS A 68 6.78 -11.01 -4.24
C LYS A 68 7.97 -11.33 -5.13
N THR A 69 8.62 -12.46 -4.85
CA THR A 69 9.82 -12.90 -5.56
C THR A 69 9.49 -13.38 -6.98
N ALA A 70 10.51 -13.60 -7.83
CA ALA A 70 10.33 -14.22 -9.14
C ALA A 70 9.80 -15.66 -9.06
N SER A 71 10.12 -16.38 -7.98
CA SER A 71 9.55 -17.69 -7.66
C SER A 71 8.07 -17.65 -7.21
N GLY A 72 7.49 -16.45 -7.12
CA GLY A 72 6.08 -16.25 -6.77
C GLY A 72 5.79 -16.30 -5.28
N LYS A 73 6.81 -16.35 -4.42
CA LYS A 73 6.66 -16.35 -2.96
C LYS A 73 6.61 -14.92 -2.43
N MET A 74 5.77 -14.66 -1.44
CA MET A 74 5.85 -13.42 -0.67
C MET A 74 7.09 -13.47 0.23
N THR A 75 7.84 -12.38 0.34
CA THR A 75 9.04 -12.36 1.22
C THR A 75 8.68 -12.39 2.70
N GLY A 76 7.41 -12.15 3.07
CA GLY A 76 6.92 -12.08 4.44
C GLY A 76 7.31 -10.79 5.17
N GLN A 77 8.23 -10.00 4.62
CA GLN A 77 8.61 -8.69 5.15
C GLN A 77 7.72 -7.61 4.55
N ALA A 78 6.88 -7.01 5.40
CA ALA A 78 6.10 -5.85 5.03
C ALA A 78 7.02 -4.63 4.87
N MET A 79 7.07 -4.07 3.67
CA MET A 79 7.65 -2.75 3.40
C MET A 79 6.89 -1.65 4.10
N PHE A 80 5.59 -1.88 4.33
CA PHE A 80 4.69 -0.97 5.01
C PHE A 80 3.53 -1.74 5.63
N VAL A 81 3.03 -1.26 6.76
CA VAL A 81 1.75 -1.66 7.36
C VAL A 81 0.93 -0.41 7.71
N CYS A 82 -0.31 -0.39 7.27
CA CYS A 82 -1.40 0.47 7.73
C CYS A 82 -2.38 -0.37 8.54
N SER A 83 -2.91 0.17 9.63
CA SER A 83 -4.08 -0.41 10.27
C SER A 83 -5.14 0.67 10.48
N SER A 84 -6.41 0.35 10.26
CA SER A 84 -7.49 1.11 10.91
C SER A 84 -7.47 0.79 12.38
N THR A 85 -7.81 1.79 13.16
CA THR A 85 -7.99 1.67 14.59
C THR A 85 -9.47 1.75 14.89
N SER A 86 -10.00 0.74 15.58
CA SER A 86 -11.29 0.85 16.24
C SER A 86 -11.29 2.11 17.12
N ALA A 87 -12.37 2.90 17.03
CA ALA A 87 -12.61 4.08 17.86
C ALA A 87 -12.54 3.76 19.37
N ASP A 88 -12.71 2.49 19.75
CA ASP A 88 -12.76 2.03 21.13
C ASP A 88 -11.37 1.97 21.80
N THR A 89 -10.28 2.00 21.03
CA THR A 89 -8.90 1.82 21.55
C THR A 89 -8.05 3.10 21.54
N GLY A 90 -8.58 4.22 21.02
CA GLY A 90 -7.91 5.53 21.02
C GLY A 90 -6.59 5.60 20.23
N THR A 91 -6.17 4.50 19.61
CA THR A 91 -5.01 4.47 18.72
C THR A 91 -5.45 5.11 17.40
N ARG A 92 -4.57 5.83 16.69
CA ARG A 92 -4.84 6.34 15.33
C ARG A 92 -4.22 5.40 14.32
N GLY A 93 -4.77 5.31 13.12
CA GLY A 93 -4.12 4.53 12.06
C GLY A 93 -2.66 4.93 11.93
N LEU A 94 -1.77 3.94 11.85
CA LEU A 94 -0.34 4.21 11.82
C LEU A 94 0.29 3.52 10.62
N ALA A 95 1.11 4.27 9.90
CA ALA A 95 1.94 3.80 8.84
C ALA A 95 3.31 3.42 9.41
N THR A 96 3.70 2.15 9.39
CA THR A 96 5.02 1.70 9.87
C THR A 96 5.77 0.88 8.83
N THR A 97 7.10 0.91 8.89
CA THR A 97 8.00 0.08 8.08
C THR A 97 9.09 -0.49 8.98
N THR A 98 9.48 -1.73 8.75
CA THR A 98 10.59 -2.39 9.44
C THR A 98 11.76 -2.68 8.49
N SER A 99 11.74 -2.14 7.27
CA SER A 99 12.80 -2.35 6.30
C SER A 99 13.80 -1.20 6.32
N GLU A 100 15.07 -1.54 6.18
CA GLU A 100 16.16 -0.55 6.08
C GLU A 100 16.28 0.06 4.67
N ASP A 101 15.66 -0.58 3.67
CA ASP A 101 15.66 -0.13 2.28
C ASP A 101 14.65 0.99 2.00
N PHE A 102 13.66 1.12 2.89
CA PHE A 102 12.52 2.01 2.73
C PHE A 102 12.41 2.98 3.90
N ALA A 103 12.29 4.26 3.59
CA ALA A 103 11.82 5.25 4.54
C ALA A 103 10.36 5.58 4.22
N ILE A 104 9.49 5.45 5.22
CA ILE A 104 8.13 6.00 5.14
C ILE A 104 8.22 7.50 5.38
N TYR A 105 7.77 8.27 4.41
CA TYR A 105 7.44 9.67 4.58
C TYR A 105 5.92 9.79 4.58
N GLN A 106 5.34 9.69 5.77
CA GLN A 106 3.89 9.83 5.94
C GLN A 106 3.51 11.28 5.65
N ARG A 107 2.71 11.51 4.61
CA ARG A 107 1.96 12.76 4.47
C ARG A 107 0.74 12.67 5.41
N PRO A 108 0.07 13.78 5.79
CA PRO A 108 -0.58 13.91 7.10
C PRO A 108 -1.42 12.70 7.51
N GLU A 109 -1.33 12.37 8.80
CA GLU A 109 -1.93 11.23 9.54
C GLU A 109 -3.25 10.70 8.95
N PRO A 110 -3.51 9.38 9.04
CA PRO A 110 -4.73 8.86 8.49
C PRO A 110 -5.95 9.57 9.07
N ALA A 111 -6.79 10.03 8.15
CA ALA A 111 -7.99 10.76 8.47
C ALA A 111 -9.16 9.78 8.54
N ASN A 112 -9.97 9.91 9.57
CA ASN A 112 -11.30 9.33 9.55
C ASN A 112 -12.19 10.28 8.74
N LEU A 113 -12.57 9.84 7.55
CA LEU A 113 -13.47 10.53 6.63
C LEU A 113 -14.88 10.02 6.85
N ASP A 114 -15.88 10.91 6.84
CA ASP A 114 -17.27 10.50 6.67
C ASP A 114 -17.68 10.77 5.22
N ILE A 115 -18.08 9.71 4.50
CA ILE A 115 -18.55 9.80 3.13
C ILE A 115 -19.99 9.26 3.08
N ASN A 116 -20.97 10.16 3.02
CA ASN A 116 -22.40 9.85 2.99
C ASN A 116 -22.89 9.03 4.20
N GLY A 117 -22.46 9.37 5.42
CA GLY A 117 -22.85 8.69 6.66
C GLY A 117 -22.12 7.37 6.87
N ARG A 118 -20.95 7.19 6.25
CA ARG A 118 -20.13 5.98 6.35
C ARG A 118 -18.71 6.38 6.74
N PRO A 119 -18.18 5.85 7.86
CA PRO A 119 -16.82 6.15 8.28
C PRO A 119 -15.83 5.39 7.41
N TYR A 120 -14.87 6.11 6.84
CA TYR A 120 -13.71 5.59 6.14
C TYR A 120 -12.45 6.02 6.88
N THR A 121 -11.42 5.18 6.87
CA THR A 121 -10.07 5.59 7.17
C THR A 121 -9.34 5.82 5.83
N TYR A 122 -8.66 6.96 5.73
CA TYR A 122 -7.82 7.30 4.59
C TYR A 122 -6.38 7.40 5.05
N CYS A 123 -5.44 6.75 4.36
CA CYS A 123 -4.01 6.86 4.62
C CYS A 123 -3.27 7.23 3.34
N ARG A 124 -2.35 8.18 3.45
CA ARG A 124 -1.45 8.56 2.38
C ARG A 124 -0.01 8.60 2.86
N PHE A 125 0.87 7.94 2.15
CA PHE A 125 2.29 7.93 2.47
C PHE A 125 3.14 7.78 1.21
N ASP A 126 4.34 8.34 1.27
CA ASP A 126 5.36 8.18 0.25
C ASP A 126 6.41 7.20 0.79
N LEU A 127 6.68 6.11 0.07
CA LEU A 127 7.86 5.30 0.29
C LEU A 127 9.02 5.90 -0.49
N LYS A 128 10.08 6.27 0.23
CA LYS A 128 11.36 6.71 -0.35
C LYS A 128 12.39 5.60 -0.22
N MET A 129 13.12 5.36 -1.29
CA MET A 129 14.11 4.29 -1.40
C MET A 129 15.51 4.88 -1.52
N ARG A 130 16.50 4.18 -0.96
CA ARG A 130 17.92 4.52 -1.15
C ARG A 130 18.41 4.13 -2.55
N THR A 131 17.89 3.02 -3.08
CA THR A 131 18.21 2.49 -4.40
C THR A 131 17.08 2.79 -5.39
N LYS A 132 17.40 2.81 -6.69
CA LYS A 132 16.37 2.95 -7.73
C LYS A 132 15.42 1.76 -7.64
N ILE A 133 14.12 2.01 -7.83
CA ILE A 133 13.08 0.96 -7.81
C ILE A 133 13.45 -0.20 -8.72
N GLY A 134 13.80 0.05 -9.99
CA GLY A 134 14.21 -1.02 -10.92
C GLY A 134 15.43 -1.84 -10.45
N SER A 135 16.42 -1.19 -9.81
CA SER A 135 17.58 -1.87 -9.24
C SER A 135 17.18 -2.72 -8.03
N TYR A 136 16.37 -2.18 -7.12
CA TYR A 136 15.86 -2.95 -5.98
C TYR A 136 15.15 -4.23 -6.45
N PHE A 137 14.32 -4.14 -7.49
CA PHE A 137 13.61 -5.32 -8.01
C PHE A 137 14.58 -6.37 -8.57
N LYS A 138 15.59 -5.93 -9.33
CA LYS A 138 16.60 -6.81 -9.89
C LYS A 138 17.48 -7.45 -8.82
N ASP A 139 17.98 -6.65 -7.89
CA ASP A 139 19.00 -7.06 -6.92
C ASP A 139 18.41 -7.96 -5.82
N ASN A 140 17.10 -7.86 -5.55
CA ASN A 140 16.39 -8.64 -4.52
C ASN A 140 15.47 -9.73 -5.09
N ASP A 141 15.62 -10.09 -6.38
CA ASP A 141 14.77 -11.07 -7.06
C ASP A 141 13.26 -10.80 -6.91
N VAL A 142 12.85 -9.53 -6.89
CA VAL A 142 11.44 -9.13 -6.76
C VAL A 142 10.81 -9.03 -8.14
N SER A 143 9.69 -9.72 -8.33
CA SER A 143 8.88 -9.66 -9.56
C SER A 143 7.76 -8.64 -9.47
N SER A 144 7.23 -8.40 -8.29
CA SER A 144 6.09 -7.50 -8.07
C SER A 144 6.01 -7.00 -6.63
N LEU A 145 5.34 -5.87 -6.44
CA LEU A 145 4.94 -5.38 -5.12
C LEU A 145 3.48 -5.70 -4.89
N CYS A 146 3.16 -6.42 -3.82
CA CYS A 146 1.79 -6.82 -3.53
C CYS A 146 1.22 -6.11 -2.32
N VAL A 147 0.02 -5.56 -2.47
CA VAL A 147 -0.81 -5.08 -1.37
C VAL A 147 -1.62 -6.25 -0.83
N LEU A 148 -1.51 -6.48 0.47
CA LEU A 148 -2.20 -7.49 1.23
C LEU A 148 -3.17 -6.80 2.19
N ILE A 149 -4.45 -7.05 2.02
CA ILE A 149 -5.51 -6.59 2.92
C ILE A 149 -5.89 -7.78 3.79
N LYS A 150 -5.91 -7.59 5.11
CA LYS A 150 -6.28 -8.60 6.10
C LYS A 150 -7.32 -8.04 7.06
N LYS A 151 -8.37 -8.81 7.31
CA LYS A 151 -9.42 -8.58 8.32
C LYS A 151 -9.40 -9.70 9.33
#